data_AF-A0A7X6L144-F1
#
_entry.id   AF-A0A7X6L144-F1
#
_cell.length_a   1.000
_cell.length_b   1.000
_cell.length_c   1.000
_cell.angle_alpha   90.00
_cell.angle_beta   90.00
_cell.angle_gamma   90.00
#
_symmetry.space_group_name_H-M   'P 1'
#
loop_
_entity.id
_entity.type
_entity.pdbx_description
1 polymer ?
#
loop_
_entity_poly.entity_id
_entity_poly.type
_entity_poly.pdbx_seq_one_letter_code
_entity_poly.pdbx_strand_id
1 'polypeptide(L)'
;MSADRHDGDAATGADRPGGPAPRSEAAAAERFAVRSAAAMSGAVAVGIGFGVLTALVRARWQPMQTADQAVTDSLVSVVAEHRILRNILTGITDLGGTGTLALVLAVCGLWLLIRRLPRLAVYVVITGTGGLILNPIVKELVARLRPVVETPVYSTDGWSFPSGHAMGSLVCYGGVLLVFAPILPAGPRRAVAVFAILIVAAIGLSRIALGAHYLTDVLAGWLLGSLWLVLVTVAFHRWRGDARVGNAGPLPGDVPPADEDDLRPVPLRHAPTLPHPWRGIGELAVAWVLLVGGLVGIGMLVRAPEAENPVLRWDHGVVATLAEHRNPTLTSVLGVFGELGDTTAVITVALIVAALAVGVLRSWRPVLFLGSALLGEITLFLTTAAIVDRDRPRVPHLNPDLPPTASFPSGHVAASLTLYSATAALLWATTRRRRHRLLSAAILLIPALVGVQRIYAGAHYPTDIIGAVLLASIWTAIAWWVVEPVETTGQSTRAHVRHARA
;
A
#
# COMPACT_ATOMS: atom_id res chain seq x y z
N MET A 1 60.47 27.07 -55.69
CA MET A 1 61.61 28.01 -55.69
C MET A 1 61.46 28.87 -54.44
N SER A 2 62.33 28.66 -53.43
CA SER A 2 62.46 29.37 -52.14
C SER A 2 61.25 29.43 -51.20
N ALA A 3 61.34 29.47 -49.87
CA ALA A 3 62.35 29.26 -48.83
C ALA A 3 61.52 29.42 -47.52
N ASP A 4 61.44 28.45 -46.63
CA ASP A 4 62.30 28.24 -45.44
C ASP A 4 62.22 29.33 -44.33
N ARG A 5 61.88 28.85 -43.12
CA ARG A 5 62.31 29.23 -41.75
C ARG A 5 61.62 30.28 -40.84
N HIS A 6 61.28 29.73 -39.66
CA HIS A 6 61.59 30.12 -38.27
C HIS A 6 60.66 31.02 -37.44
N ASP A 7 60.04 30.36 -36.44
CA ASP A 7 60.24 30.50 -34.98
C ASP A 7 60.42 31.88 -34.35
N GLY A 8 59.70 32.12 -33.24
CA GLY A 8 60.06 33.12 -32.25
C GLY A 8 58.97 33.45 -31.24
N ASP A 9 59.04 32.82 -30.07
CA ASP A 9 58.38 33.19 -28.80
C ASP A 9 58.48 34.70 -28.47
N ALA A 10 57.44 35.26 -27.84
CA ALA A 10 57.54 36.02 -26.59
C ALA A 10 56.19 36.62 -26.13
N ALA A 11 55.69 36.07 -25.03
CA ALA A 11 55.06 36.70 -23.87
C ALA A 11 54.36 38.07 -24.00
N THR A 12 53.12 38.16 -23.52
CA THR A 12 52.74 38.82 -22.24
C THR A 12 51.23 39.10 -22.20
N GLY A 13 50.58 38.88 -21.05
CA GLY A 13 49.32 39.58 -20.75
C GLY A 13 48.22 38.79 -20.07
N ALA A 14 48.32 38.68 -18.76
CA ALA A 14 47.22 38.79 -17.80
C ALA A 14 46.16 37.67 -17.76
N ASP A 15 46.43 36.71 -16.86
CA ASP A 15 45.58 36.39 -15.71
C ASP A 15 44.31 37.26 -15.57
N ARG A 16 43.14 36.67 -15.82
CA ARG A 16 41.85 37.18 -15.34
C ARG A 16 41.19 36.11 -14.46
N PRO A 17 41.28 36.22 -13.14
CA PRO A 17 40.50 35.39 -12.23
C PRO A 17 39.09 35.98 -12.12
N GLY A 18 38.05 35.18 -12.37
CA GLY A 18 36.69 35.57 -11.99
C GLY A 18 35.55 35.13 -12.91
N GLY A 19 35.36 33.83 -13.09
CA GLY A 19 34.04 33.29 -13.43
C GLY A 19 33.34 32.78 -12.16
N PRO A 20 32.14 33.25 -11.78
CA PRO A 20 31.47 32.80 -10.57
C PRO A 20 30.78 31.45 -10.81
N ALA A 21 31.51 30.33 -10.76
CA ALA A 21 30.92 29.01 -11.03
C ALA A 21 31.45 27.76 -10.29
N PRO A 22 32.28 27.80 -9.21
CA PRO A 22 32.50 26.60 -8.37
C PRO A 22 31.92 26.67 -6.94
N ARG A 23 31.48 27.85 -6.47
CA ARG A 23 31.04 28.06 -5.07
C ARG A 23 29.61 27.56 -4.78
N SER A 24 28.72 27.55 -5.76
CA SER A 24 27.31 27.16 -5.58
C SER A 24 27.11 25.66 -5.44
N GLU A 25 27.86 24.86 -6.21
CA GLU A 25 27.85 23.40 -6.17
C GLU A 25 28.53 22.86 -4.91
N ALA A 26 29.70 23.40 -4.56
CA ALA A 26 30.38 23.07 -3.31
C ALA A 26 29.50 23.37 -2.09
N ALA A 27 28.85 24.54 -2.05
CA ALA A 27 27.93 24.90 -0.97
C ALA A 27 26.64 24.04 -0.96
N ALA A 28 26.18 23.55 -2.12
CA ALA A 28 25.04 22.64 -2.20
C ALA A 28 25.39 21.23 -1.72
N ALA A 29 26.56 20.72 -2.11
CA ALA A 29 27.11 19.44 -1.65
C ALA A 29 27.38 19.47 -0.14
N GLU A 30 27.93 20.56 0.38
CA GLU A 30 28.16 20.78 1.81
C GLU A 30 26.83 20.81 2.60
N ARG A 31 25.84 21.58 2.13
CA ARG A 31 24.49 21.59 2.75
C ARG A 31 23.82 20.21 2.72
N PHE A 32 24.01 19.43 1.66
CA PHE A 32 23.50 18.06 1.57
C PHE A 32 24.22 17.12 2.53
N ALA A 33 25.55 17.20 2.61
CA ALA A 33 26.37 16.40 3.52
C ALA A 33 26.02 16.70 4.98
N VAL A 34 25.89 17.97 5.36
CA VAL A 34 25.50 18.40 6.72
C VAL A 34 24.09 17.90 7.07
N ARG A 35 23.12 18.03 6.16
CA ARG A 35 21.74 17.53 6.40
C ARG A 35 21.67 16.00 6.50
N SER A 36 22.46 15.30 5.69
CA SER A 36 22.53 13.83 5.70
C SER A 36 23.23 13.31 6.95
N ALA A 37 24.30 13.98 7.37
CA ALA A 37 25.01 13.70 8.63
C ALA A 37 24.10 13.97 9.84
N ALA A 38 23.38 15.10 9.86
CA ALA A 38 22.42 15.41 10.91
C ALA A 38 21.29 14.36 11.00
N ALA A 39 20.75 13.92 9.87
CA ALA A 39 19.75 12.85 9.83
C ALA A 39 20.29 11.52 10.35
N MET A 40 21.54 11.18 10.01
CA MET A 40 22.20 9.95 10.48
C MET A 40 22.48 10.00 11.98
N SER A 41 23.04 11.11 12.48
CA SER A 41 23.27 11.31 13.91
C SER A 41 21.96 11.28 14.71
N GLY A 42 20.89 11.87 14.17
CA GLY A 42 19.55 11.79 14.75
C GLY A 42 19.03 10.34 14.81
N ALA A 43 19.19 9.56 13.72
CA ALA A 43 18.81 8.14 13.71
C ALA A 43 19.58 7.31 14.73
N VAL A 44 20.90 7.54 14.86
CA VAL A 44 21.74 6.87 15.85
C VAL A 44 21.29 7.23 17.27
N ALA A 45 21.04 8.51 17.55
CA ALA A 45 20.55 8.95 18.87
C ALA A 45 19.19 8.32 19.22
N VAL A 46 18.25 8.28 18.28
CA VAL A 46 16.95 7.60 18.44
C VAL A 46 17.13 6.11 18.68
N GLY A 47 18.02 5.46 17.93
CA GLY A 47 18.34 4.03 18.09
C GLY A 47 18.97 3.71 19.44
N ILE A 48 19.90 4.54 19.92
CA ILE A 48 20.48 4.43 21.27
C ILE A 48 19.39 4.60 22.33
N GLY A 49 18.53 5.63 22.18
CA GLY A 49 17.41 5.85 23.09
C GLY A 49 16.48 4.65 23.18
N PHE A 50 16.14 4.04 22.04
CA PHE A 50 15.34 2.81 21.99
C PHE A 50 16.06 1.62 22.67
N GLY A 51 17.35 1.46 22.41
CA GLY A 51 18.18 0.40 23.02
C GLY A 51 18.27 0.53 24.54
N VAL A 52 18.53 1.74 25.05
CA VAL A 52 18.58 2.03 26.49
C VAL A 52 17.22 1.75 27.13
N LEU A 53 16.13 2.24 26.53
CA LEU A 53 14.78 2.01 27.06
C LEU A 53 14.44 0.51 27.10
N THR A 54 14.76 -0.21 26.04
CA THR A 54 14.58 -1.68 25.97
C THR A 54 15.40 -2.40 27.04
N ALA A 55 16.65 -1.98 27.26
CA ALA A 55 17.52 -2.53 28.30
C ALA A 55 16.96 -2.29 29.71
N LEU A 56 16.48 -1.07 30.00
CA LEU A 56 15.86 -0.74 31.28
C LEU A 56 14.59 -1.57 31.53
N VAL A 57 13.78 -1.80 30.50
CA VAL A 57 12.57 -2.62 30.58
C VAL A 57 12.93 -4.08 30.86
N ARG A 58 13.90 -4.64 30.12
CA ARG A 58 14.41 -6.01 30.30
C ARG A 58 15.06 -6.22 31.66
N ALA A 59 15.82 -5.24 32.14
CA ALA A 59 16.47 -5.27 33.44
C ALA A 59 15.50 -5.10 34.62
N ARG A 60 14.20 -4.86 34.35
CA ARG A 60 13.16 -4.64 35.35
C ARG A 60 13.52 -3.56 36.36
N TRP A 61 14.11 -2.46 35.88
CA TRP A 61 14.58 -1.39 36.75
C TRP A 61 13.41 -0.75 37.51
N GLN A 62 13.39 -0.95 38.82
CA GLN A 62 12.23 -0.66 39.68
C GLN A 62 11.73 0.79 39.58
N PRO A 63 12.58 1.84 39.62
CA PRO A 63 12.10 3.21 39.53
C PRO A 63 11.25 3.50 38.28
N MET A 64 11.63 2.90 37.15
CA MET A 64 10.90 3.04 35.90
C MET A 64 9.57 2.28 35.92
N GLN A 65 9.54 1.07 36.49
CA GLN A 65 8.29 0.29 36.62
C GLN A 65 7.28 0.98 37.54
N THR A 66 7.75 1.52 38.68
CA THR A 66 6.90 2.28 39.60
C THR A 66 6.34 3.53 38.93
N ALA A 67 7.17 4.26 38.16
CA ALA A 67 6.72 5.44 37.42
C ALA A 67 5.69 5.07 36.33
N ASP A 68 5.96 4.02 35.55
CA ASP A 68 5.05 3.52 34.51
C ASP A 68 3.68 3.12 35.09
N GLN A 69 3.69 2.41 36.21
CA GLN A 69 2.47 1.97 36.88
C GLN A 69 1.70 3.16 37.47
N ALA A 70 2.38 4.07 38.18
CA ALA A 70 1.75 5.25 38.76
C ALA A 70 1.08 6.14 37.70
N VAL A 71 1.73 6.34 36.55
CA VAL A 71 1.14 7.08 35.43
C VAL A 71 -0.10 6.37 34.88
N THR A 72 -0.03 5.04 34.72
CA THR A 72 -1.14 4.25 34.17
C THR A 72 -2.34 4.27 35.11
N ASP A 73 -2.15 4.02 36.40
CA ASP A 73 -3.22 4.00 37.40
C ASP A 73 -3.91 5.36 37.55
N SER A 74 -3.13 6.45 37.51
CA SER A 74 -3.65 7.81 37.58
C SER A 74 -4.55 8.16 36.39
N LEU A 75 -4.19 7.71 35.18
CA LEU A 75 -4.98 7.99 33.98
C LEU A 75 -6.21 7.06 33.87
N VAL A 76 -6.04 5.78 34.17
CA VAL A 76 -7.10 4.78 34.05
C VAL A 76 -8.23 5.06 35.04
N SER A 77 -7.93 5.46 36.28
CA SER A 77 -8.95 5.82 37.27
C SER A 77 -9.88 6.94 36.77
N VAL A 78 -9.32 8.02 36.22
CA VAL A 78 -10.10 9.13 35.66
C VAL A 78 -10.97 8.69 34.47
N VAL A 79 -10.42 7.86 33.57
CA VAL A 79 -11.14 7.39 32.38
C VAL A 79 -12.21 6.34 32.72
N ALA A 80 -11.97 5.51 33.72
CA ALA A 80 -12.90 4.49 34.19
C ALA A 80 -14.18 5.09 34.78
N GLU A 81 -14.14 6.32 35.26
CA GLU A 81 -15.34 7.01 35.78
C GLU A 81 -16.16 7.70 34.66
N HIS A 82 -15.54 8.06 33.53
CA HIS A 82 -16.14 8.94 32.52
C HIS A 82 -16.42 8.21 31.20
N ARG A 83 -17.68 7.79 30.99
CA ARG A 83 -18.10 7.09 29.76
C ARG A 83 -17.82 7.87 28.46
N ILE A 84 -18.06 9.18 28.46
CA ILE A 84 -17.85 10.02 27.26
C ILE A 84 -16.36 10.09 26.91
N LEU A 85 -15.51 10.32 27.91
CA LEU A 85 -14.06 10.37 27.73
C LEU A 85 -13.52 9.04 27.19
N ARG A 86 -14.01 7.92 27.75
CA ARG A 86 -13.69 6.58 27.27
C ARG A 86 -14.01 6.39 25.79
N ASN A 87 -15.22 6.76 25.35
CA ASN A 87 -15.63 6.65 23.94
C ASN A 87 -14.77 7.52 23.01
N ILE A 88 -14.43 8.74 23.43
CA ILE A 88 -13.54 9.63 22.65
C ILE A 88 -12.15 9.02 22.52
N LEU A 89 -11.59 8.52 23.62
CA LEU A 89 -10.27 7.87 23.63
C LEU A 89 -10.26 6.58 22.80
N THR A 90 -11.33 5.79 22.84
CA THR A 90 -11.51 4.62 21.98
C THR A 90 -11.48 5.04 20.50
N GLY A 91 -12.28 6.03 20.10
CA GLY A 91 -12.28 6.52 18.73
C GLY A 91 -10.93 7.09 18.27
N ILE A 92 -10.20 7.76 19.17
CA ILE A 92 -8.83 8.23 18.88
C ILE A 92 -7.88 7.05 18.69
N THR A 93 -7.91 6.02 19.55
CA THR A 93 -7.03 4.87 19.38
C THR A 93 -7.36 4.06 18.13
N ASP A 94 -8.62 4.04 17.67
CA ASP A 94 -9.02 3.32 16.45
C ASP A 94 -8.34 3.90 15.20
N LEU A 95 -7.99 5.19 15.20
CA LEU A 95 -7.16 5.82 14.16
C LEU A 95 -5.73 5.29 14.11
N GLY A 96 -5.25 4.68 15.21
CA GLY A 96 -3.97 3.99 15.30
C GLY A 96 -4.07 2.47 15.11
N GLY A 97 -5.28 1.94 14.89
CA GLY A 97 -5.50 0.52 14.71
C GLY A 97 -4.91 -0.01 13.41
N THR A 98 -4.41 -1.25 13.44
CA THR A 98 -3.77 -1.90 12.27
C THR A 98 -4.64 -1.83 11.02
N GLY A 99 -5.95 -2.06 11.16
CA GLY A 99 -6.88 -2.00 10.03
C GLY A 99 -6.97 -0.62 9.41
N THR A 100 -7.15 0.42 10.23
CA THR A 100 -7.21 1.82 9.79
C THR A 100 -5.91 2.25 9.11
N LEU A 101 -4.76 1.95 9.71
CA LEU A 101 -3.46 2.32 9.16
C LEU A 101 -3.16 1.61 7.84
N ALA A 102 -3.47 0.30 7.74
CA ALA A 102 -3.32 -0.46 6.51
C ALA A 102 -4.19 0.12 5.38
N LEU A 103 -5.42 0.52 5.69
CA LEU A 103 -6.32 1.17 4.74
C LEU A 103 -5.77 2.53 4.26
N VAL A 104 -5.28 3.38 5.16
CA VAL A 104 -4.71 4.69 4.81
C VAL A 104 -3.50 4.53 3.89
N LEU A 105 -2.59 3.61 4.20
CA LEU A 105 -1.40 3.35 3.38
C LEU A 105 -1.78 2.71 2.03
N ALA A 106 -2.76 1.81 1.99
CA ALA A 106 -3.28 1.21 0.78
C ALA A 106 -3.85 2.27 -0.18
N VAL A 107 -4.72 3.14 0.33
CA VAL A 107 -5.33 4.24 -0.45
C VAL A 107 -4.25 5.19 -0.96
N CYS A 108 -3.32 5.60 -0.09
CA CYS A 108 -2.20 6.45 -0.45
C CYS A 108 -1.34 5.82 -1.56
N GLY A 109 -0.91 4.57 -1.39
CA GLY A 109 -0.07 3.85 -2.35
C GLY A 109 -0.77 3.62 -3.68
N LEU A 110 -2.05 3.24 -3.65
CA LEU A 110 -2.83 3.02 -4.87
C LEU A 110 -3.03 4.33 -5.64
N TRP A 111 -3.32 5.43 -4.94
CA TRP A 111 -3.38 6.75 -5.54
C TRP A 111 -2.05 7.13 -6.22
N LEU A 112 -0.91 6.85 -5.57
CA LEU A 112 0.41 7.09 -6.17
C LEU A 112 0.66 6.25 -7.41
N LEU A 113 0.22 4.99 -7.44
CA LEU A 113 0.28 4.14 -8.64
C LEU A 113 -0.58 4.71 -9.77
N ILE A 114 -1.81 5.14 -9.48
CA ILE A 114 -2.71 5.80 -10.44
C ILE A 114 -2.07 7.07 -11.00
N ARG A 115 -1.35 7.83 -10.17
CA ARG A 115 -0.61 9.04 -10.58
C ARG A 115 0.71 8.74 -11.28
N ARG A 116 1.02 7.47 -11.58
CA ARG A 116 2.25 7.00 -12.24
C ARG A 116 3.52 7.34 -11.45
N LEU A 117 3.45 7.26 -10.12
CA LEU A 117 4.55 7.50 -9.19
C LEU A 117 4.96 6.21 -8.45
N PRO A 118 5.36 5.12 -9.16
CA PRO A 118 5.56 3.80 -8.55
C PRO A 118 6.69 3.79 -7.51
N ARG A 119 7.70 4.65 -7.66
CA ARG A 119 8.78 4.79 -6.64
C ARG A 119 8.22 5.23 -5.29
N LEU A 120 7.30 6.20 -5.28
CA LEU A 120 6.67 6.66 -4.03
C LEU A 120 5.71 5.59 -3.47
N ALA A 121 5.05 4.82 -4.33
CA ALA A 121 4.24 3.69 -3.89
C ALA A 121 5.09 2.60 -3.22
N VAL A 122 6.27 2.27 -3.78
CA VAL A 122 7.25 1.36 -3.15
C VAL A 122 7.68 1.88 -1.78
N TYR A 123 7.98 3.18 -1.66
CA TYR A 123 8.30 3.81 -0.38
C TYR A 123 7.19 3.59 0.65
N VAL A 124 5.92 3.88 0.29
CA VAL A 124 4.75 3.70 1.17
C VAL A 124 4.62 2.24 1.61
N VAL A 125 4.78 1.28 0.69
CA VAL A 125 4.72 -0.15 1.01
C VAL A 125 5.82 -0.53 2.00
N ILE A 126 7.09 -0.22 1.70
CA ILE A 126 8.21 -0.58 2.59
C ILE A 126 8.03 0.06 3.97
N THR A 127 7.64 1.34 4.02
CA THR A 127 7.37 2.05 5.27
C THR A 127 6.31 1.32 6.09
N GLY A 128 5.17 0.95 5.49
CA GLY A 128 4.10 0.21 6.18
C GLY A 128 4.50 -1.20 6.64
N THR A 129 5.10 -2.00 5.76
CA THR A 129 5.43 -3.41 6.05
C THR A 129 6.44 -3.53 7.18
N GLY A 130 7.37 -2.58 7.32
CA GLY A 130 8.30 -2.60 8.45
C GLY A 130 7.63 -2.50 9.82
N GLY A 131 6.52 -1.77 9.94
CA GLY A 131 5.72 -1.76 11.16
C GLY A 131 5.10 -3.13 11.49
N LEU A 132 4.63 -3.84 10.46
CA LEU A 132 4.05 -5.18 10.61
C LEU A 132 5.08 -6.26 10.94
N ILE A 133 6.35 -6.05 10.59
CA ILE A 133 7.43 -7.02 10.83
C ILE A 133 8.18 -6.71 12.14
N LEU A 134 8.65 -5.46 12.30
CA LEU A 134 9.50 -5.09 13.43
C LEU A 134 8.75 -5.16 14.75
N ASN A 135 7.50 -4.71 14.80
CA ASN A 135 6.75 -4.66 16.05
C ASN A 135 6.51 -6.05 16.66
N PRO A 136 6.01 -7.07 15.94
CA PRO A 136 5.89 -8.43 16.47
C PRO A 136 7.23 -9.04 16.88
N ILE A 137 8.30 -8.85 16.09
CA ILE A 137 9.63 -9.36 16.42
C ILE A 137 10.11 -8.81 17.75
N VAL A 138 10.06 -7.48 17.95
CA VAL A 138 10.49 -6.88 19.21
C VAL A 138 9.58 -7.30 20.37
N LYS A 139 8.27 -7.45 20.13
CA LYS A 139 7.33 -7.95 21.13
C LYS A 139 7.71 -9.33 21.65
N GLU A 140 8.01 -10.27 20.76
CA GLU A 140 8.43 -11.61 21.17
C GLU A 140 9.80 -11.61 21.84
N LEU A 141 10.73 -10.79 21.36
CA LEU A 141 12.03 -10.67 22.00
C LEU A 141 11.88 -10.16 23.43
N VAL A 142 11.11 -9.08 23.65
CA VAL A 142 11.01 -8.41 24.97
C VAL A 142 10.06 -9.11 25.92
N ALA A 143 8.98 -9.71 25.43
CA ALA A 143 8.01 -10.47 26.19
C ALA A 143 7.53 -9.75 27.47
N ARG A 144 7.25 -8.44 27.37
CA ARG A 144 6.77 -7.63 28.50
C ARG A 144 5.28 -7.85 28.73
N LEU A 145 4.90 -8.15 29.97
CA LEU A 145 3.51 -8.23 30.41
C LEU A 145 2.83 -6.86 30.39
N ARG A 146 1.53 -6.87 30.10
CA ARG A 146 0.69 -5.66 30.05
C ARG A 146 0.39 -5.10 31.45
N PRO A 147 -0.03 -3.82 31.54
CA PRO A 147 -0.51 -3.25 32.80
C PRO A 147 -1.63 -4.08 33.41
N VAL A 148 -1.49 -4.38 34.70
CA VAL A 148 -2.57 -4.96 35.51
C VAL A 148 -3.31 -3.79 36.14
N VAL A 149 -4.58 -3.62 35.79
CA VAL A 149 -5.46 -2.57 36.31
C VAL A 149 -6.74 -3.22 36.84
N GLU A 150 -7.33 -2.66 37.89
CA GLU A 150 -8.50 -3.23 38.57
C GLU A 150 -9.73 -3.33 37.65
N THR A 151 -9.91 -2.35 36.76
CA THR A 151 -10.97 -2.34 35.73
C THR A 151 -10.36 -2.17 34.35
N PRO A 152 -10.04 -3.26 33.63
CA PRO A 152 -9.54 -3.19 32.26
C PRO A 152 -10.56 -2.51 31.36
N VAL A 153 -10.20 -1.33 30.84
CA VAL A 153 -11.04 -0.56 29.91
C VAL A 153 -10.93 -1.11 28.49
N TYR A 154 -9.84 -1.83 28.18
CA TYR A 154 -9.55 -2.38 26.86
C TYR A 154 -8.73 -3.68 26.99
N SER A 155 -9.28 -4.82 26.59
CA SER A 155 -8.57 -6.11 26.59
C SER A 155 -7.92 -6.36 25.23
N THR A 156 -6.58 -6.49 25.20
CA THR A 156 -5.88 -7.00 24.01
C THR A 156 -4.88 -8.07 24.43
N ASP A 157 -4.88 -9.17 23.70
CA ASP A 157 -3.96 -10.28 23.93
C ASP A 157 -2.52 -9.92 23.53
N GLY A 158 -1.57 -10.72 24.01
CA GLY A 158 -0.14 -10.62 23.68
C GLY A 158 0.66 -9.57 24.46
N TRP A 159 1.92 -9.40 24.07
CA TRP A 159 2.91 -8.57 24.78
C TRP A 159 2.68 -7.05 24.67
N SER A 160 3.12 -6.29 25.68
CA SER A 160 2.91 -4.84 25.77
C SER A 160 3.96 -4.02 25.03
N PHE A 161 5.23 -4.42 25.07
CA PHE A 161 6.36 -3.62 24.58
C PHE A 161 6.83 -4.09 23.19
N PRO A 162 6.99 -3.21 22.19
CA PRO A 162 6.57 -1.81 22.15
C PRO A 162 5.08 -1.67 21.77
N SER A 163 4.53 -0.46 21.90
CA SER A 163 3.17 -0.15 21.47
C SER A 163 3.06 -0.10 19.94
N GLY A 164 2.32 -1.05 19.37
CA GLY A 164 2.09 -1.13 17.92
C GLY A 164 1.26 0.03 17.37
N HIS A 165 0.31 0.57 18.15
CA HIS A 165 -0.47 1.75 17.75
C HIS A 165 0.41 3.01 17.70
N ALA A 166 1.32 3.18 18.66
CA ALA A 166 2.25 4.29 18.68
C ALA A 166 3.26 4.22 17.53
N MET A 167 3.87 3.06 17.31
CA MET A 167 4.79 2.84 16.19
C MET A 167 4.08 2.99 14.83
N GLY A 168 2.96 2.29 14.66
CA GLY A 168 2.22 2.26 13.41
C GLY A 168 1.67 3.62 13.00
N SER A 169 1.08 4.38 13.93
CA SER A 169 0.57 5.73 13.65
C SER A 169 1.70 6.67 13.22
N LEU A 170 2.85 6.65 13.89
CA LEU A 170 4.00 7.48 13.53
C LEU A 170 4.53 7.14 12.14
N VAL A 171 4.71 5.86 11.84
CA VAL A 171 5.19 5.38 10.54
C VAL A 171 4.20 5.72 9.42
N CYS A 172 2.90 5.54 9.66
CA CYS A 172 1.85 5.81 8.69
C CYS A 172 1.67 7.31 8.42
N TYR A 173 1.29 8.08 9.44
CA TYR A 173 1.02 9.51 9.28
C TYR A 173 2.29 10.29 8.95
N GLY A 174 3.45 9.91 9.50
CA GLY A 174 4.74 10.46 9.14
C GLY A 174 5.14 10.15 7.70
N GLY A 175 4.96 8.91 7.24
CA GLY A 175 5.20 8.51 5.85
C GLY A 175 4.32 9.26 4.85
N VAL A 176 3.02 9.36 5.13
CA VAL A 176 2.07 10.16 4.32
C VAL A 176 2.49 11.63 4.30
N LEU A 177 2.82 12.22 5.46
CA LEU A 177 3.32 13.59 5.53
C LEU A 177 4.56 13.79 4.65
N LEU A 178 5.54 12.88 4.70
CA LEU A 178 6.77 12.99 3.89
C LEU A 178 6.50 12.89 2.38
N VAL A 179 5.50 12.10 1.96
CA VAL A 179 5.09 12.00 0.56
C VAL A 179 4.41 13.28 0.06
N PHE A 180 3.53 13.87 0.86
CA PHE A 180 2.68 15.00 0.43
C PHE A 180 3.21 16.38 0.85
N ALA A 181 4.11 16.48 1.83
CA ALA A 181 4.70 17.77 2.23
C ALA A 181 5.36 18.55 1.08
N PRO A 182 6.03 17.92 0.08
CA PRO A 182 6.63 18.65 -1.03
C PRO A 182 5.64 19.35 -1.97
N ILE A 183 4.36 18.95 -1.98
CA ILE A 183 3.33 19.58 -2.81
C ILE A 183 2.59 20.72 -2.09
N LEU A 184 2.84 20.92 -0.80
CA LEU A 184 2.17 21.93 0.02
C LEU A 184 3.02 23.20 0.16
N PRO A 185 2.40 24.40 0.12
CA PRO A 185 3.07 25.65 0.46
C PRO A 185 3.43 25.69 1.96
N ALA A 186 4.38 26.56 2.33
CA ALA A 186 5.03 26.53 3.65
C ALA A 186 4.06 26.62 4.85
N GLY A 187 3.00 27.43 4.76
CA GLY A 187 1.98 27.58 5.81
C GLY A 187 1.18 26.29 6.04
N PRO A 188 0.39 25.83 5.05
CA PRO A 188 -0.36 24.56 5.13
C PRO A 188 0.52 23.36 5.45
N ARG A 189 1.75 23.30 4.93
CA ARG A 189 2.71 22.24 5.26
C ARG A 189 3.02 22.19 6.76
N ARG A 190 3.22 23.33 7.42
CA ARG A 190 3.43 23.41 8.87
C ARG A 190 2.17 22.97 9.62
N ALA A 191 0.99 23.43 9.19
CA ALA A 191 -0.28 23.06 9.83
C ALA A 191 -0.53 21.54 9.77
N VAL A 192 -0.34 20.92 8.60
CA VAL A 192 -0.49 19.47 8.42
C VAL A 192 0.56 18.70 9.22
N ALA A 193 1.80 19.21 9.29
CA ALA A 193 2.85 18.58 10.12
C ALA A 193 2.49 18.63 11.62
N VAL A 194 2.03 19.78 12.12
CA VAL A 194 1.56 19.92 13.52
C VAL A 194 0.38 18.99 13.77
N PHE A 195 -0.59 18.94 12.87
CA PHE A 195 -1.73 18.03 12.99
C PHE A 195 -1.30 16.55 13.04
N ALA A 196 -0.36 16.14 12.18
CA ALA A 196 0.19 14.78 12.19
C ALA A 196 0.91 14.44 13.50
N ILE A 197 1.64 15.40 14.09
CA ILE A 197 2.29 15.20 15.39
C ILE A 197 1.24 15.08 16.50
N LEU A 198 0.23 15.95 16.50
CA LEU A 198 -0.83 15.94 17.51
C LEU A 198 -1.65 14.65 17.45
N ILE A 199 -2.00 14.14 16.27
CA ILE A 199 -2.77 12.89 16.17
C ILE A 199 -1.94 11.68 16.61
N VAL A 200 -0.64 11.62 16.27
CA VAL A 200 0.26 10.54 16.73
C VAL A 200 0.43 10.58 18.25
N ALA A 201 0.57 11.79 18.83
CA ALA A 201 0.62 11.98 20.27
C ALA A 201 -0.68 11.55 20.94
N ALA A 202 -1.83 11.97 20.42
CA ALA A 202 -3.15 11.61 20.94
C ALA A 202 -3.39 10.09 20.91
N ILE A 203 -3.01 9.42 19.81
CA ILE A 203 -3.08 7.96 19.69
C ILE A 203 -2.21 7.30 20.76
N GLY A 204 -0.95 7.71 20.92
CA GLY A 204 -0.07 7.13 21.94
C GLY A 204 -0.60 7.32 23.36
N LEU A 205 -1.03 8.54 23.70
CA LEU A 205 -1.59 8.87 25.02
C LEU A 205 -2.88 8.11 25.31
N SER A 206 -3.74 7.91 24.30
CA SER A 206 -4.96 7.13 24.46
C SER A 206 -4.68 5.68 24.88
N ARG A 207 -3.55 5.08 24.44
CA ARG A 207 -3.17 3.71 24.83
C ARG A 207 -2.80 3.59 26.31
N ILE A 208 -2.23 4.64 26.88
CA ILE A 208 -1.89 4.72 28.31
C ILE A 208 -3.18 4.94 29.10
N ALA A 209 -4.01 5.89 28.66
CA ALA A 209 -5.25 6.26 29.34
C ALA A 209 -6.30 5.15 29.34
N LEU A 210 -6.32 4.28 28.31
CA LEU A 210 -7.18 3.09 28.25
C LEU A 210 -6.57 1.88 28.99
N GLY A 211 -5.39 2.02 29.61
CA GLY A 211 -4.74 0.96 30.37
C GLY A 211 -4.14 -0.17 29.52
N ALA A 212 -3.97 0.04 28.21
CA ALA A 212 -3.53 -1.02 27.30
C ALA A 212 -2.00 -1.16 27.23
N HIS A 213 -1.27 -0.09 27.52
CA HIS A 213 0.19 0.01 27.41
C HIS A 213 0.77 0.95 28.46
N TYR A 214 2.00 0.68 28.87
CA TYR A 214 2.77 1.60 29.72
C TYR A 214 3.29 2.81 28.93
N LEU A 215 3.66 3.89 29.63
CA LEU A 215 4.27 5.08 29.01
C LEU A 215 5.52 4.72 28.22
N THR A 216 6.39 3.88 28.80
CA THR A 216 7.60 3.42 28.12
C THR A 216 7.32 2.56 26.87
N ASP A 217 6.21 1.82 26.82
CA ASP A 217 5.83 1.06 25.60
C ASP A 217 5.50 2.01 24.44
N VAL A 218 4.85 3.14 24.75
CA VAL A 218 4.49 4.18 23.78
C VAL A 218 5.73 4.93 23.29
N LEU A 219 6.60 5.34 24.22
CA LEU A 219 7.88 5.98 23.89
C LEU A 219 8.75 5.07 23.02
N ALA A 220 8.85 3.79 23.36
CA ALA A 220 9.58 2.80 22.56
C ALA A 220 8.97 2.64 21.16
N GLY A 221 7.64 2.62 21.06
CA GLY A 221 6.94 2.59 19.77
C GLY A 221 7.28 3.80 18.89
N TRP A 222 7.29 5.00 19.45
CA TRP A 222 7.66 6.22 18.72
C TRP A 222 9.14 6.23 18.31
N LEU A 223 10.04 5.79 19.19
CA LEU A 223 11.47 5.70 18.87
C LEU A 223 11.74 4.70 17.75
N LEU A 224 11.18 3.48 17.85
CA LEU A 224 11.35 2.45 16.83
C LEU A 224 10.71 2.86 15.49
N GLY A 225 9.52 3.46 15.54
CA GLY A 225 8.85 3.99 14.35
C GLY A 225 9.65 5.11 13.68
N SER A 226 10.23 6.02 14.46
CA SER A 226 11.05 7.12 13.96
C SER A 226 12.33 6.59 13.31
N LEU A 227 13.00 5.63 13.97
CA LEU A 227 14.20 4.98 13.43
C LEU A 227 13.89 4.32 12.08
N TRP A 228 12.82 3.53 12.01
CA TRP A 228 12.40 2.87 10.77
C TRP A 228 12.10 3.89 9.66
N LEU A 229 11.31 4.92 9.97
CA LEU A 229 10.92 5.94 9.00
C LEU A 229 12.13 6.71 8.46
N VAL A 230 13.10 7.05 9.31
CA VAL A 230 14.35 7.71 8.88
C VAL A 230 15.17 6.78 7.99
N LEU A 231 15.37 5.51 8.38
CA LEU A 231 16.15 4.55 7.60
C LEU A 231 15.55 4.34 6.20
N VAL A 232 14.25 4.12 6.11
CA VAL A 232 13.56 3.94 4.83
C VAL A 232 13.63 5.22 3.99
N THR A 233 13.49 6.39 4.60
CA THR A 233 13.56 7.68 3.89
C THR A 233 14.97 7.95 3.35
N VAL A 234 16.01 7.68 4.12
CA VAL A 234 17.41 7.80 3.68
C VAL A 234 17.71 6.81 2.54
N ALA A 235 17.30 5.54 2.69
CA ALA A 235 17.47 4.53 1.66
C ALA A 235 16.73 4.91 0.36
N PHE A 236 15.50 5.42 0.48
CA PHE A 236 14.71 5.89 -0.66
C PHE A 236 15.35 7.09 -1.38
N HIS A 237 15.89 8.05 -0.62
CA HIS A 237 16.60 9.19 -1.22
C HIS A 237 17.86 8.77 -1.96
N ARG A 238 18.64 7.81 -1.42
CA ARG A 238 19.80 7.24 -2.11
C ARG A 238 19.40 6.52 -3.39
N TRP A 239 18.40 5.63 -3.31
CA TRP A 239 17.85 4.93 -4.47
C TRP A 239 17.35 5.90 -5.57
N ARG A 240 16.73 7.01 -5.17
CA ARG A 240 16.29 8.07 -6.11
C ARG A 240 17.46 8.91 -6.65
N GLY A 241 18.51 9.10 -5.85
CA GLY A 241 19.73 9.83 -6.19
C GLY A 241 20.59 9.09 -7.22
N ASP A 242 20.81 7.79 -7.02
CA ASP A 242 21.56 6.95 -7.96
C ASP A 242 20.88 6.90 -9.33
N ALA A 243 19.55 6.97 -9.35
CA ALA A 243 18.76 7.09 -10.57
C ALA A 243 18.89 8.46 -11.29
N ARG A 244 19.48 9.47 -10.66
CA ARG A 244 19.77 10.81 -11.23
C ARG A 244 21.24 11.00 -11.57
N VAL A 245 22.16 10.31 -10.88
CA VAL A 245 23.61 10.45 -11.06
C VAL A 245 24.15 9.65 -12.25
N GLY A 246 23.38 8.68 -12.79
CA GLY A 246 23.80 7.86 -13.92
C GLY A 246 23.83 8.52 -15.31
N ASN A 247 23.74 9.85 -15.45
CA ASN A 247 23.83 10.53 -16.77
C ASN A 247 24.01 12.07 -16.69
N ALA A 248 24.85 12.56 -15.78
CA ALA A 248 25.42 13.90 -15.98
C ALA A 248 26.62 13.73 -16.93
N GLY A 249 26.35 13.74 -18.24
CA GLY A 249 27.40 13.99 -19.22
C GLY A 249 28.07 15.35 -18.96
N PRO A 250 29.21 15.63 -19.61
CA PRO A 250 29.89 16.91 -19.48
C PRO A 250 28.90 18.06 -19.68
N LEU A 251 28.99 19.12 -18.87
CA LEU A 251 28.12 20.29 -19.05
C LEU A 251 28.45 20.94 -20.41
N PRO A 252 27.51 21.63 -21.07
CA PRO A 252 27.78 22.39 -22.28
C PRO A 252 28.80 23.49 -21.96
N GLY A 253 30.08 23.21 -22.20
CA GLY A 253 31.22 24.02 -21.76
C GLY A 253 32.44 23.19 -21.33
N ASP A 254 32.24 21.93 -20.94
CA ASP A 254 33.30 20.97 -20.57
C ASP A 254 33.77 20.12 -21.77
N VAL A 255 33.21 20.38 -22.95
CA VAL A 255 33.43 19.63 -24.19
C VAL A 255 34.34 20.46 -25.10
N PRO A 256 35.52 19.96 -25.51
CA PRO A 256 36.35 20.64 -26.50
C PRO A 256 35.57 20.87 -27.81
N PRO A 257 35.83 21.95 -28.58
CA PRO A 257 35.10 22.25 -29.82
C PRO A 257 35.11 21.11 -30.85
N ALA A 258 36.11 20.22 -30.80
CA ALA A 258 36.24 19.06 -31.67
C ALA A 258 35.19 17.96 -31.40
N ASP A 259 34.59 17.95 -30.21
CA ASP A 259 33.65 16.92 -29.76
C ASP A 259 32.19 17.43 -29.72
N GLU A 260 31.94 18.69 -30.10
CA GLU A 260 30.59 19.29 -30.16
C GLU A 260 29.70 18.62 -31.22
N ASP A 261 30.29 18.19 -32.34
CA ASP A 261 29.58 17.51 -33.43
C ASP A 261 29.15 16.07 -33.06
N ASP A 262 29.74 15.49 -31.99
CA ASP A 262 29.39 14.17 -31.46
C ASP A 262 28.34 14.21 -30.33
N LEU A 263 27.86 15.40 -29.97
CA LEU A 263 26.84 15.59 -28.93
C LEU A 263 25.47 15.07 -29.40
N ARG A 264 25.08 13.91 -28.89
CA ARG A 264 23.72 13.39 -29.04
C ARG A 264 22.81 13.96 -27.95
N PRO A 265 21.56 14.37 -28.28
CA PRO A 265 20.61 14.80 -27.26
C PRO A 265 20.43 13.69 -26.23
N VAL A 266 20.67 13.99 -24.94
CA VAL A 266 20.33 13.06 -23.86
C VAL A 266 18.84 12.78 -23.98
N PRO A 267 18.39 11.51 -24.11
CA PRO A 267 16.98 11.20 -24.17
C PRO A 267 16.27 11.82 -22.96
N LEU A 268 15.21 12.61 -23.20
CA LEU A 268 14.40 13.27 -22.16
C LEU A 268 13.81 12.29 -21.12
N ARG A 269 13.91 10.99 -21.35
CA ARG A 269 13.62 9.93 -20.40
C ARG A 269 14.91 9.18 -20.08
N HIS A 270 15.37 9.32 -18.84
CA HIS A 270 16.32 8.37 -18.28
C HIS A 270 15.75 6.96 -18.49
N ALA A 271 16.57 6.06 -19.04
CA ALA A 271 16.21 4.67 -19.16
C ALA A 271 15.80 4.16 -17.75
N PRO A 272 14.70 3.41 -17.63
CA PRO A 272 14.31 2.86 -16.33
C PRO A 272 15.47 2.07 -15.72
N THR A 273 15.70 2.24 -14.42
CA THR A 273 16.76 1.55 -13.65
C THR A 273 16.56 0.03 -13.59
N LEU A 274 15.39 -0.47 -13.99
CA LEU A 274 15.07 -1.88 -14.12
C LEU A 274 14.78 -2.21 -15.59
N PRO A 275 15.20 -3.38 -16.09
CA PRO A 275 14.78 -3.85 -17.40
C PRO A 275 13.25 -3.89 -17.49
N HIS A 276 12.70 -3.58 -18.67
CA HIS A 276 11.26 -3.45 -18.94
C HIS A 276 10.35 -4.50 -18.25
N PRO A 277 10.67 -5.83 -18.22
CA PRO A 277 9.80 -6.82 -17.57
C PRO A 277 9.79 -6.73 -16.03
N TRP A 278 10.94 -6.44 -15.40
CA TRP A 278 11.05 -6.38 -13.93
C TRP A 278 10.28 -5.22 -13.34
N ARG A 279 10.14 -4.13 -14.09
CA ARG A 279 9.29 -3.00 -13.70
C ARG A 279 7.82 -3.40 -13.57
N GLY A 280 7.29 -4.15 -14.55
CA GLY A 280 5.91 -4.61 -14.51
C GLY A 280 5.65 -5.55 -13.33
N ILE A 281 6.57 -6.48 -13.07
CA ILE A 281 6.51 -7.38 -11.90
C ILE A 281 6.53 -6.57 -10.60
N GLY A 282 7.41 -5.56 -10.49
CA GLY A 282 7.47 -4.69 -9.32
C GLY A 282 6.19 -3.88 -9.09
N GLU A 283 5.61 -3.33 -10.17
CA GLU A 283 4.34 -2.58 -10.09
C GLU A 283 3.17 -3.49 -9.66
N LEU A 284 3.10 -4.73 -10.17
CA LEU A 284 2.13 -5.73 -9.73
C LEU A 284 2.33 -6.14 -8.27
N ALA A 285 3.57 -6.37 -7.83
CA ALA A 285 3.86 -6.75 -6.45
C ALA A 285 3.51 -5.63 -5.46
N VAL A 286 3.85 -4.39 -5.77
CA VAL A 286 3.48 -3.22 -4.95
C VAL A 286 1.96 -3.09 -4.87
N ALA A 287 1.27 -3.21 -6.00
CA ALA A 287 -0.17 -3.12 -6.01
C ALA A 287 -0.84 -4.27 -5.25
N TRP A 288 -0.27 -5.48 -5.34
CA TRP A 288 -0.72 -6.64 -4.58
C TRP A 288 -0.63 -6.36 -3.06
N VAL A 289 0.52 -5.89 -2.57
CA VAL A 289 0.70 -5.58 -1.14
C VAL A 289 -0.27 -4.49 -0.67
N LEU A 290 -0.47 -3.45 -1.48
CA LEU A 290 -1.40 -2.38 -1.16
C LEU A 290 -2.86 -2.88 -1.13
N LEU A 291 -3.24 -3.74 -2.07
CA LEU A 291 -4.58 -4.32 -2.10
C LEU A 291 -4.81 -5.27 -0.92
N VAL A 292 -3.85 -6.14 -0.58
CA VAL A 292 -3.94 -6.96 0.63
C VAL A 292 -4.11 -6.05 1.85
N GLY A 293 -3.27 -5.02 1.99
CA GLY A 293 -3.35 -4.08 3.11
C GLY A 293 -4.70 -3.37 3.20
N GLY A 294 -5.23 -2.90 2.07
CA GLY A 294 -6.54 -2.23 2.02
C GLY A 294 -7.70 -3.17 2.34
N LEU A 295 -7.69 -4.38 1.78
CA LEU A 295 -8.71 -5.39 2.04
C LEU A 295 -8.64 -5.90 3.48
N VAL A 296 -7.45 -6.12 4.03
CA VAL A 296 -7.27 -6.44 5.47
C VAL A 296 -7.77 -5.28 6.32
N GLY A 297 -7.49 -4.04 5.92
CA GLY A 297 -7.99 -2.85 6.59
C GLY A 297 -9.51 -2.82 6.68
N ILE A 298 -10.19 -3.02 5.55
CA ILE A 298 -11.65 -3.12 5.48
C ILE A 298 -12.15 -4.35 6.27
N GLY A 299 -11.51 -5.50 6.10
CA GLY A 299 -11.84 -6.77 6.74
C GLY A 299 -11.83 -6.67 8.27
N MET A 300 -10.82 -6.01 8.84
CA MET A 300 -10.73 -5.78 10.28
C MET A 300 -11.82 -4.83 10.78
N LEU A 301 -12.23 -3.84 9.99
CA LEU A 301 -13.34 -2.94 10.33
C LEU A 301 -14.69 -3.65 10.29
N VAL A 302 -14.93 -4.55 9.34
CA VAL A 302 -16.18 -5.31 9.25
C VAL A 302 -16.24 -6.52 10.20
N ARG A 303 -15.09 -7.02 10.68
CA ARG A 303 -14.99 -8.06 11.71
C ARG A 303 -15.29 -7.57 13.13
N ALA A 304 -15.30 -6.25 13.36
CA ALA A 304 -15.48 -5.68 14.70
C ALA A 304 -16.76 -6.18 15.41
N PRO A 305 -16.76 -6.31 16.76
CA PRO A 305 -17.88 -6.88 17.52
C PRO A 305 -19.23 -6.25 17.21
N GLU A 306 -20.27 -7.08 17.13
CA GLU A 306 -21.62 -6.68 16.68
C GLU A 306 -22.26 -5.58 17.55
N ALA A 307 -21.95 -5.56 18.86
CA ALA A 307 -22.44 -4.56 19.79
C ALA A 307 -22.06 -3.13 19.39
N GLU A 308 -20.95 -2.97 18.67
CA GLU A 308 -20.37 -1.68 18.28
C GLU A 308 -20.44 -1.45 16.76
N ASN A 309 -20.76 -2.48 15.98
CA ASN A 309 -20.69 -2.42 14.51
C ASN A 309 -22.08 -2.43 13.84
N PRO A 310 -22.60 -1.26 13.39
CA PRO A 310 -23.89 -1.20 12.68
C PRO A 310 -23.86 -1.91 11.33
N VAL A 311 -22.69 -2.03 10.68
CA VAL A 311 -22.55 -2.71 9.39
C VAL A 311 -22.75 -4.21 9.56
N LEU A 312 -22.18 -4.79 10.62
CA LEU A 312 -22.33 -6.21 10.91
C LEU A 312 -23.78 -6.58 11.24
N ARG A 313 -24.48 -5.72 12.00
CA ARG A 313 -25.93 -5.90 12.26
C ARG A 313 -26.76 -5.87 10.98
N TRP A 314 -26.44 -4.96 10.06
CA TRP A 314 -27.09 -4.91 8.75
C TRP A 314 -26.79 -6.16 7.92
N ASP A 315 -25.53 -6.60 7.86
CA ASP A 315 -25.10 -7.83 7.17
C ASP A 315 -25.89 -9.05 7.69
N HIS A 316 -26.00 -9.21 9.01
CA HIS A 316 -26.78 -10.27 9.63
C HIS A 316 -28.26 -10.18 9.27
N GLY A 317 -28.87 -9.00 9.37
CA GLY A 317 -30.28 -8.79 9.04
C GLY A 317 -30.61 -9.17 7.59
N VAL A 318 -29.76 -8.81 6.64
CA VAL A 318 -29.93 -9.16 5.22
C VAL A 318 -29.87 -10.67 5.02
N VAL A 319 -28.85 -11.34 5.57
CA VAL A 319 -28.66 -12.79 5.38
C VAL A 319 -29.75 -13.59 6.08
N ALA A 320 -30.15 -13.20 7.30
CA ALA A 320 -31.24 -13.84 8.04
C ALA A 320 -32.57 -13.75 7.29
N THR A 321 -32.93 -12.55 6.81
CA THR A 321 -34.16 -12.35 6.04
C THR A 321 -34.20 -13.24 4.79
N LEU A 322 -33.08 -13.33 4.06
CA LEU A 322 -33.00 -14.19 2.87
C LEU A 322 -33.08 -15.68 3.22
N ALA A 323 -32.50 -16.10 4.34
CA ALA A 323 -32.56 -17.48 4.81
C ALA A 323 -33.99 -17.90 5.20
N GLU A 324 -34.77 -16.99 5.78
CA GLU A 324 -36.18 -17.23 6.14
C GLU A 324 -37.09 -17.33 4.91
N HIS A 325 -36.80 -16.60 3.84
CA HIS A 325 -37.63 -16.53 2.63
C HIS A 325 -37.17 -17.46 1.49
N ARG A 326 -36.43 -18.53 1.81
CA ARG A 326 -35.95 -19.47 0.79
C ARG A 326 -37.10 -20.28 0.17
N ASN A 327 -37.01 -20.56 -1.13
CA ASN A 327 -37.95 -21.41 -1.84
C ASN A 327 -37.24 -22.30 -2.87
N PRO A 328 -37.82 -23.47 -3.24
CA PRO A 328 -37.15 -24.45 -4.10
C PRO A 328 -36.82 -23.94 -5.50
N THR A 329 -37.71 -23.13 -6.10
CA THR A 329 -37.54 -22.59 -7.46
C THR A 329 -36.36 -21.63 -7.52
N LEU A 330 -36.32 -20.65 -6.62
CA LEU A 330 -35.25 -19.66 -6.55
C LEU A 330 -33.92 -20.32 -6.16
N THR A 331 -33.97 -21.33 -5.28
CA THR A 331 -32.79 -22.15 -4.92
C THR A 331 -32.21 -22.86 -6.14
N SER A 332 -33.06 -23.47 -6.98
CA SER A 332 -32.60 -24.17 -8.19
C SER A 332 -32.03 -23.20 -9.23
N VAL A 333 -32.70 -22.07 -9.46
CA VAL A 333 -32.24 -21.04 -10.42
C VAL A 333 -30.91 -20.43 -9.96
N LEU A 334 -30.80 -20.04 -8.69
CA LEU A 334 -29.55 -19.50 -8.16
C LEU A 334 -28.47 -20.57 -8.11
N GLY A 335 -28.81 -21.85 -7.87
CA GLY A 335 -27.88 -22.98 -7.85
C GLY A 335 -26.99 -23.06 -9.11
N VAL A 336 -27.56 -22.84 -10.30
CA VAL A 336 -26.81 -22.79 -11.57
C VAL A 336 -25.70 -21.73 -11.54
N PHE A 337 -26.00 -20.54 -10.99
CA PHE A 337 -25.00 -19.48 -10.83
C PHE A 337 -24.00 -19.79 -9.72
N GLY A 338 -24.39 -20.60 -8.73
CA GLY A 338 -23.47 -21.17 -7.74
C GLY A 338 -22.38 -21.98 -8.41
N GLU A 339 -22.76 -22.95 -9.24
CA GLU A 339 -21.85 -23.83 -9.99
C GLU A 339 -20.93 -23.06 -10.95
N LEU A 340 -21.45 -22.02 -11.63
CA LEU A 340 -20.64 -21.16 -12.50
C LEU A 340 -19.53 -20.40 -11.75
N GLY A 341 -19.74 -20.14 -10.46
CA GLY A 341 -18.75 -19.50 -9.60
C GLY A 341 -17.73 -20.47 -8.98
N ASP A 342 -17.91 -21.78 -9.14
CA ASP A 342 -17.02 -22.78 -8.55
C ASP A 342 -15.67 -22.83 -9.28
N THR A 343 -14.63 -23.22 -8.55
CA THR A 343 -13.24 -23.21 -9.02
C THR A 343 -13.06 -24.00 -10.33
N THR A 344 -13.70 -25.17 -10.45
CA THR A 344 -13.64 -26.00 -11.67
C THR A 344 -14.26 -25.28 -12.87
N ALA A 345 -15.40 -24.61 -12.68
CA ALA A 345 -16.06 -23.85 -13.74
C ALA A 345 -15.22 -22.64 -14.17
N VAL A 346 -14.69 -21.88 -13.21
CA VAL A 346 -13.81 -20.72 -13.46
C VAL A 346 -12.56 -21.14 -14.24
N ILE A 347 -11.87 -22.21 -13.83
CA ILE A 347 -10.68 -22.71 -14.54
C ILE A 347 -11.04 -23.14 -15.97
N THR A 348 -12.13 -23.90 -16.12
CA THR A 348 -12.58 -24.39 -17.44
C THR A 348 -12.86 -23.23 -18.39
N VAL A 349 -13.63 -22.23 -17.93
CA VAL A 349 -13.97 -21.04 -18.74
C VAL A 349 -12.71 -20.21 -19.02
N ALA A 350 -11.79 -20.05 -18.06
CA ALA A 350 -10.53 -19.35 -18.26
C ALA A 350 -9.67 -19.98 -19.36
N LEU A 351 -9.56 -21.31 -19.37
CA LEU A 351 -8.82 -22.04 -20.41
C LEU A 351 -9.45 -21.87 -21.79
N ILE A 352 -10.79 -21.93 -21.88
CA ILE A 352 -11.52 -21.68 -23.13
C ILE A 352 -11.28 -20.25 -23.63
N VAL A 353 -11.41 -19.24 -22.76
CA VAL A 353 -11.18 -17.84 -23.12
C VAL A 353 -9.73 -17.61 -23.53
N ALA A 354 -8.76 -18.21 -22.84
CA ALA A 354 -7.35 -18.10 -23.19
C ALA A 354 -7.06 -18.71 -24.58
N ALA A 355 -7.57 -19.91 -24.87
CA ALA A 355 -7.41 -20.56 -26.16
C ALA A 355 -8.04 -19.74 -27.30
N LEU A 356 -9.25 -19.22 -27.09
CA LEU A 356 -9.93 -18.33 -28.05
C LEU A 356 -9.15 -17.03 -28.25
N ALA A 357 -8.64 -16.42 -27.18
CA ALA A 357 -7.88 -15.18 -27.26
C ALA A 357 -6.59 -15.36 -28.06
N VAL A 358 -5.86 -16.47 -27.87
CA VAL A 358 -4.68 -16.79 -28.71
C VAL A 358 -5.07 -17.03 -30.16
N GLY A 359 -6.14 -17.79 -30.40
CA GLY A 359 -6.60 -18.09 -31.76
C GLY A 359 -7.04 -16.84 -32.54
N VAL A 360 -7.74 -15.92 -31.89
CA VAL A 360 -8.27 -14.69 -32.50
C VAL A 360 -7.23 -13.57 -32.57
N LEU A 361 -6.47 -13.34 -31.49
CA LEU A 361 -5.54 -12.23 -31.37
C LEU A 361 -4.11 -12.57 -31.78
N ARG A 362 -3.84 -13.85 -32.07
CA ARG A 362 -2.54 -14.37 -32.50
C ARG A 362 -1.38 -13.87 -31.63
N SER A 363 -1.65 -13.70 -30.34
CA SER A 363 -0.71 -13.15 -29.37
C SER A 363 -0.87 -13.86 -28.02
N TRP A 364 0.24 -13.97 -27.29
CA TRP A 364 0.29 -14.58 -25.95
C TRP A 364 -0.02 -13.59 -24.82
N ARG A 365 -0.06 -12.28 -25.11
CA ARG A 365 -0.29 -11.21 -24.12
C ARG A 365 -1.67 -11.34 -23.42
N PRO A 366 -2.77 -11.73 -24.09
CA PRO A 366 -4.04 -12.00 -23.42
C PRO A 366 -3.97 -13.15 -22.42
N VAL A 367 -3.15 -14.18 -22.68
CA VAL A 367 -2.93 -15.30 -21.76
C VAL A 367 -2.14 -14.84 -20.55
N LEU A 368 -1.10 -14.03 -20.74
CA LEU A 368 -0.35 -13.43 -19.64
C LEU A 368 -1.24 -12.53 -18.77
N PHE A 369 -2.16 -11.78 -19.39
CA PHE A 369 -3.13 -10.95 -18.67
C PHE A 369 -4.12 -11.80 -17.87
N LEU A 370 -4.76 -12.79 -18.48
CA LEU A 370 -5.69 -13.68 -17.78
C LEU A 370 -5.00 -14.46 -16.66
N GLY A 371 -3.80 -15.00 -16.94
CA GLY A 371 -3.00 -15.73 -15.96
C GLY A 371 -2.57 -14.86 -14.77
N SER A 372 -2.06 -13.65 -15.03
CA SER A 372 -1.69 -12.72 -13.95
C SER A 372 -2.90 -12.19 -13.17
N ALA A 373 -4.03 -11.96 -13.83
CA ALA A 373 -5.27 -11.57 -13.18
C ALA A 373 -5.77 -12.65 -12.22
N LEU A 374 -5.89 -13.90 -12.68
CA LEU A 374 -6.38 -15.03 -11.86
C LEU A 374 -5.39 -15.46 -10.78
N LEU A 375 -4.09 -15.49 -11.09
CA LEU A 375 -3.06 -15.80 -10.09
C LEU A 375 -2.98 -14.74 -8.99
N GLY A 376 -3.10 -13.47 -9.37
CA GLY A 376 -3.16 -12.40 -8.38
C GLY A 376 -4.45 -12.42 -7.58
N GLU A 377 -5.59 -12.72 -8.20
CA GLU A 377 -6.87 -12.88 -7.48
C GLU A 377 -6.78 -13.96 -6.40
N ILE A 378 -6.37 -15.19 -6.75
CA ILE A 378 -6.34 -16.29 -5.79
C ILE A 378 -5.37 -16.01 -4.64
N THR A 379 -4.21 -15.40 -4.92
CA THR A 379 -3.23 -15.04 -3.88
C THR A 379 -3.68 -13.88 -3.02
N LEU A 380 -4.34 -12.86 -3.58
CA LEU A 380 -4.97 -11.77 -2.82
C LEU A 380 -6.06 -12.33 -1.89
N PHE A 381 -6.97 -13.14 -2.45
CA PHE A 381 -8.07 -13.75 -1.72
C PHE A 381 -7.57 -14.60 -0.55
N LEU A 382 -6.70 -15.60 -0.82
CA LEU A 382 -6.23 -16.51 0.22
C LEU A 382 -5.45 -15.77 1.32
N THR A 383 -4.62 -14.80 0.94
CA THR A 383 -3.86 -14.01 1.90
C THR A 383 -4.77 -13.17 2.78
N THR A 384 -5.70 -12.42 2.19
CA THR A 384 -6.64 -11.60 2.95
C THR A 384 -7.54 -12.46 3.82
N ALA A 385 -8.06 -13.58 3.30
CA ALA A 385 -8.92 -14.49 4.06
C ALA A 385 -8.19 -15.07 5.28
N ALA A 386 -6.93 -15.50 5.12
CA ALA A 386 -6.12 -16.02 6.22
C ALA A 386 -5.80 -14.98 7.30
N ILE A 387 -5.64 -13.70 6.92
CA ILE A 387 -5.33 -12.62 7.88
C ILE A 387 -6.59 -12.09 8.56
N VAL A 388 -7.67 -11.89 7.80
CA VAL A 388 -8.92 -11.31 8.32
C VAL A 388 -9.66 -12.33 9.16
N ASP A 389 -9.67 -13.61 8.77
CA ASP A 389 -10.27 -14.71 9.53
C ASP A 389 -11.68 -14.39 10.07
N ARG A 390 -12.54 -13.92 9.17
CA ARG A 390 -13.93 -13.56 9.49
C ARG A 390 -14.81 -14.80 9.47
N ASP A 391 -15.62 -14.94 10.52
CA ASP A 391 -16.65 -15.98 10.62
C ASP A 391 -17.67 -15.89 9.48
N ARG A 392 -18.24 -17.05 9.10
CA ARG A 392 -19.36 -17.12 8.15
C ARG A 392 -20.69 -16.73 8.80
N PRO A 393 -21.73 -16.39 8.00
CA PRO A 393 -23.06 -16.12 8.51
C PRO A 393 -23.63 -17.25 9.37
N ARG A 394 -24.15 -16.92 10.56
CA ARG A 394 -24.76 -17.88 11.50
C ARG A 394 -26.20 -18.23 11.11
N VAL A 395 -26.39 -18.68 9.87
CA VAL A 395 -27.68 -19.17 9.34
C VAL A 395 -27.49 -20.56 8.76
N PRO A 396 -28.56 -21.38 8.64
CA PRO A 396 -28.46 -22.66 7.96
C PRO A 396 -27.91 -22.48 6.54
N HIS A 397 -26.80 -23.15 6.22
CA HIS A 397 -26.18 -23.07 4.90
C HIS A 397 -26.87 -24.03 3.92
N LEU A 398 -27.05 -23.62 2.67
CA LEU A 398 -27.57 -24.51 1.62
C LEU A 398 -26.55 -25.56 1.18
N ASN A 399 -25.25 -25.29 1.37
CA ASN A 399 -24.18 -26.24 1.14
C ASN A 399 -23.42 -26.44 2.47
N PRO A 400 -23.46 -27.63 3.08
CA PRO A 400 -22.74 -27.92 4.32
C PRO A 400 -21.22 -28.06 4.10
N ASP A 401 -20.76 -28.37 2.89
CA ASP A 401 -19.36 -28.62 2.56
C ASP A 401 -18.63 -27.33 2.09
N LEU A 402 -18.88 -26.22 2.78
CA LEU A 402 -18.15 -24.99 2.47
C LEU A 402 -16.66 -25.17 2.83
N PRO A 403 -15.73 -24.71 1.98
CA PRO A 403 -14.31 -24.76 2.29
C PRO A 403 -14.02 -24.11 3.65
N PRO A 404 -13.02 -24.61 4.41
CA PRO A 404 -12.66 -24.11 5.74
C PRO A 404 -11.91 -22.76 5.67
N THR A 405 -12.26 -21.91 4.71
CA THR A 405 -11.73 -20.56 4.54
C THR A 405 -12.68 -19.53 5.16
N ALA A 406 -12.11 -18.38 5.53
CA ALA A 406 -12.84 -17.24 6.06
C ALA A 406 -13.90 -16.70 5.08
N SER A 407 -14.89 -15.97 5.59
CA SER A 407 -15.96 -15.38 4.79
C SER A 407 -15.50 -14.17 3.96
N PHE A 408 -14.56 -13.36 4.46
CA PHE A 408 -14.11 -12.13 3.81
C PHE A 408 -12.71 -12.27 3.17
N PRO A 409 -12.51 -11.83 1.91
CA PRO A 409 -13.52 -11.54 0.89
C PRO A 409 -14.05 -12.83 0.26
N SER A 410 -15.17 -12.76 -0.48
CA SER A 410 -15.72 -13.93 -1.15
C SER A 410 -14.88 -14.38 -2.36
N GLY A 411 -14.16 -15.51 -2.25
CA GLY A 411 -13.30 -16.04 -3.31
C GLY A 411 -14.04 -16.46 -4.58
N HIS A 412 -15.20 -17.13 -4.49
CA HIS A 412 -15.99 -17.51 -5.67
C HIS A 412 -16.43 -16.30 -6.48
N VAL A 413 -16.79 -15.21 -5.78
CA VAL A 413 -17.23 -13.97 -6.41
C VAL A 413 -16.04 -13.20 -6.95
N ALA A 414 -14.92 -13.14 -6.23
CA ALA A 414 -13.69 -12.49 -6.69
C ALA A 414 -13.12 -13.17 -7.96
N ALA A 415 -13.05 -14.50 -7.99
CA ALA A 415 -12.62 -15.28 -9.15
C ALA A 415 -13.55 -15.09 -10.35
N SER A 416 -14.87 -15.16 -10.13
CA SER A 416 -15.87 -14.91 -11.17
C SER A 416 -15.76 -13.48 -11.73
N LEU A 417 -15.71 -12.48 -10.86
CA LEU A 417 -15.55 -11.08 -11.26
C LEU A 417 -14.28 -10.90 -12.07
N THR A 418 -13.16 -11.45 -11.63
CA THR A 418 -11.87 -11.34 -12.32
C THR A 418 -11.95 -11.94 -13.71
N LEU A 419 -12.42 -13.19 -13.83
CA LEU A 419 -12.53 -13.88 -15.11
C LEU A 419 -13.48 -13.18 -16.09
N TYR A 420 -14.71 -12.91 -15.65
CA TYR A 420 -15.75 -12.37 -16.52
C TYR A 420 -15.47 -10.90 -16.88
N SER A 421 -14.89 -10.11 -15.97
CA SER A 421 -14.48 -8.73 -16.25
C SER A 421 -13.27 -8.68 -17.18
N ALA A 422 -12.27 -9.56 -16.98
CA ALA A 422 -11.13 -9.68 -17.89
C ALA A 422 -11.58 -10.08 -19.30
N THR A 423 -12.51 -11.04 -19.40
CA THR A 423 -13.11 -11.47 -20.68
C THR A 423 -13.87 -10.32 -21.34
N ALA A 424 -14.70 -9.59 -20.58
CA ALA A 424 -15.42 -8.43 -21.08
C ALA A 424 -14.48 -7.32 -21.58
N ALA A 425 -13.37 -7.06 -20.87
CA ALA A 425 -12.36 -6.09 -21.25
C ALA A 425 -11.65 -6.47 -22.56
N LEU A 426 -11.27 -7.75 -22.72
CA LEU A 426 -10.70 -8.27 -23.98
C LEU A 426 -11.69 -8.13 -25.14
N LEU A 427 -12.97 -8.45 -24.94
CA LEU A 427 -13.99 -8.24 -25.97
C LEU A 427 -14.12 -6.76 -26.34
N TRP A 428 -14.17 -5.84 -25.37
CA TRP A 428 -14.27 -4.40 -25.65
C TRP A 428 -13.05 -3.83 -26.37
N ALA A 429 -11.85 -4.33 -26.08
CA ALA A 429 -10.63 -3.86 -26.72
C ALA A 429 -10.49 -4.34 -28.17
N THR A 430 -11.10 -5.47 -28.51
CA THR A 430 -10.90 -6.14 -29.82
C THR A 430 -11.97 -5.77 -30.85
N THR A 431 -13.11 -5.22 -30.44
CA THR A 431 -14.21 -4.92 -31.35
C THR A 431 -15.10 -3.77 -30.87
N ARG A 432 -15.69 -3.04 -31.81
CA ARG A 432 -16.68 -1.98 -31.51
C ARG A 432 -18.13 -2.36 -31.84
N ARG A 433 -18.37 -3.60 -32.30
CA ARG A 433 -19.71 -4.05 -32.72
C ARG A 433 -20.68 -4.10 -31.53
N ARG A 434 -21.91 -3.59 -31.72
CA ARG A 434 -22.94 -3.53 -30.68
C ARG A 434 -23.24 -4.91 -30.07
N ARG A 435 -23.27 -5.98 -30.88
CA ARG A 435 -23.50 -7.36 -30.41
C ARG A 435 -22.48 -7.81 -29.37
N HIS A 436 -21.19 -7.52 -29.58
CA HIS A 436 -20.15 -7.88 -28.62
C HIS A 436 -20.21 -7.01 -27.36
N ARG A 437 -20.64 -5.75 -27.45
CA ARG A 437 -20.89 -4.93 -26.24
C ARG A 437 -22.05 -5.46 -25.42
N LEU A 438 -23.13 -5.90 -26.07
CA LEU A 438 -24.26 -6.56 -25.40
C LEU A 438 -23.82 -7.89 -24.76
N LEU A 439 -22.99 -8.67 -25.46
CA LEU A 439 -22.40 -9.90 -24.91
C LEU A 439 -21.53 -9.60 -23.67
N SER A 440 -20.65 -8.60 -23.73
CA SER A 440 -19.87 -8.17 -22.56
C SER A 440 -20.75 -7.76 -21.38
N ALA A 441 -21.84 -7.04 -21.64
CA ALA A 441 -22.79 -6.65 -20.60
C ALA A 441 -23.48 -7.89 -19.99
N ALA A 442 -23.88 -8.87 -20.81
CA ALA A 442 -24.46 -10.12 -20.34
C ALA A 442 -23.46 -10.95 -19.51
N ILE A 443 -22.20 -11.03 -19.93
CA ILE A 443 -21.12 -11.70 -19.20
C ILE A 443 -20.92 -11.09 -17.80
N LEU A 444 -20.99 -9.76 -17.69
CA LEU A 444 -20.84 -9.06 -16.41
C LEU A 444 -22.03 -9.26 -15.45
N LEU A 445 -23.18 -9.77 -15.92
CA LEU A 445 -24.30 -10.14 -15.04
C LEU A 445 -24.02 -11.43 -14.25
N ILE A 446 -23.22 -12.35 -14.81
CA ILE A 446 -22.90 -13.64 -14.18
C ILE A 446 -22.29 -13.45 -12.78
N PRO A 447 -21.19 -12.70 -12.58
CA PRO A 447 -20.60 -12.54 -11.25
C PRO A 447 -21.54 -11.85 -10.25
N ALA A 448 -22.44 -10.96 -10.70
CA ALA A 448 -23.44 -10.36 -9.84
C ALA A 448 -24.45 -11.41 -9.33
N LEU A 449 -24.90 -12.31 -10.21
CA LEU A 449 -25.79 -13.43 -9.85
C LEU A 449 -25.09 -14.47 -8.97
N VAL A 450 -23.79 -14.73 -9.18
CA VAL A 450 -22.96 -15.54 -8.27
C VAL A 450 -22.94 -14.88 -6.89
N GLY A 451 -22.74 -13.56 -6.81
CA GLY A 451 -22.77 -12.81 -5.54
C GLY A 451 -24.10 -12.94 -4.80
N VAL A 452 -25.22 -12.75 -5.51
CA VAL A 452 -26.57 -12.94 -4.96
C VAL A 452 -26.76 -14.37 -4.47
N GLN A 453 -26.33 -15.37 -5.26
CA GLN A 453 -26.40 -16.77 -4.87
C GLN A 453 -25.62 -17.05 -3.58
N ARG A 454 -24.42 -16.48 -3.40
CA ARG A 454 -23.57 -16.74 -2.22
C ARG A 454 -24.15 -16.12 -0.95
N ILE A 455 -24.81 -14.96 -1.04
CA ILE A 455 -25.59 -14.38 0.07
C ILE A 455 -26.83 -15.24 0.35
N TYR A 456 -27.58 -15.61 -0.69
CA TYR A 456 -28.79 -16.43 -0.57
C TYR A 456 -28.51 -17.80 0.06
N ALA A 457 -27.39 -18.43 -0.30
CA ALA A 457 -26.91 -19.69 0.29
C ALA A 457 -26.45 -19.56 1.75
N GLY A 458 -26.37 -18.33 2.27
CA GLY A 458 -25.86 -18.03 3.61
C GLY A 458 -24.36 -18.22 3.73
N ALA A 459 -23.61 -18.31 2.62
CA ALA A 459 -22.18 -18.60 2.66
C ALA A 459 -21.32 -17.37 2.97
N HIS A 460 -21.83 -16.17 2.64
CA HIS A 460 -21.13 -14.90 2.73
C HIS A 460 -22.09 -13.75 3.09
N TYR A 461 -21.57 -12.72 3.75
CA TYR A 461 -22.26 -11.46 4.00
C TYR A 461 -22.20 -10.53 2.78
N PRO A 462 -23.12 -9.56 2.64
CA PRO A 462 -23.05 -8.53 1.61
C PRO A 462 -21.72 -7.78 1.55
N THR A 463 -21.12 -7.46 2.71
CA THR A 463 -19.79 -6.82 2.74
C THR A 463 -18.65 -7.69 2.21
N ASP A 464 -18.75 -9.03 2.31
CA ASP A 464 -17.76 -9.95 1.71
C ASP A 464 -17.77 -9.86 0.18
N ILE A 465 -18.96 -9.60 -0.39
CA ILE A 465 -19.16 -9.38 -1.83
C ILE A 465 -18.56 -8.04 -2.24
N ILE A 466 -18.77 -6.98 -1.44
CA ILE A 466 -18.15 -5.67 -1.68
C ILE A 466 -16.61 -5.79 -1.66
N GLY A 467 -16.05 -6.53 -0.70
CA GLY A 467 -14.62 -6.84 -0.65
C GLY A 467 -14.13 -7.55 -1.90
N ALA A 468 -14.86 -8.55 -2.39
CA ALA A 468 -14.56 -9.24 -3.65
C ALA A 468 -14.62 -8.33 -4.89
N VAL A 469 -15.61 -7.42 -4.94
CA VAL A 469 -15.73 -6.40 -6.01
C VAL A 469 -14.53 -5.46 -6.02
N LEU A 470 -14.12 -4.94 -4.85
CA LEU A 470 -12.95 -4.07 -4.74
C LEU A 470 -11.66 -4.80 -5.17
N LEU A 471 -11.47 -6.03 -4.69
CA LEU A 471 -10.33 -6.88 -5.07
C LEU A 471 -10.27 -7.05 -6.59
N ALA A 472 -11.32 -7.63 -7.18
CA ALA A 472 -11.32 -8.02 -8.58
C ALA A 472 -11.25 -6.81 -9.52
N SER A 473 -11.99 -5.73 -9.24
CA SER A 473 -12.03 -4.55 -10.12
C SER A 473 -10.68 -3.82 -10.16
N ILE A 474 -10.07 -3.56 -9.00
CA ILE A 474 -8.81 -2.84 -8.92
C ILE A 474 -7.67 -3.70 -9.47
N TRP A 475 -7.58 -4.97 -9.05
CA TRP A 475 -6.54 -5.87 -9.50
C TRP A 475 -6.58 -6.11 -11.02
N THR A 476 -7.75 -6.42 -11.58
CA THR A 476 -7.91 -6.66 -13.02
C THR A 476 -7.55 -5.40 -13.83
N ALA A 477 -7.89 -4.21 -13.34
CA ALA A 477 -7.52 -2.95 -14.00
C ALA A 477 -6.00 -2.71 -13.98
N ILE A 478 -5.32 -3.02 -12.87
CA ILE A 478 -3.85 -2.93 -12.79
C ILE A 478 -3.19 -3.97 -13.70
N ALA A 479 -3.65 -5.22 -13.67
CA ALA A 479 -3.13 -6.28 -14.53
C ALA A 479 -3.29 -5.92 -16.02
N TRP A 480 -4.44 -5.35 -16.40
CA TRP A 480 -4.66 -4.82 -17.75
C TRP A 480 -3.64 -3.73 -18.09
N TRP A 481 -3.45 -2.78 -17.16
CA TRP A 481 -2.58 -1.63 -17.36
C TRP A 481 -1.10 -2.01 -17.45
N VAL A 482 -0.65 -3.02 -16.71
CA VAL A 482 0.75 -3.48 -16.71
C VAL A 482 1.06 -4.42 -17.89
N VAL A 483 0.15 -5.34 -18.21
CA VAL A 483 0.38 -6.34 -19.27
C VAL A 483 0.13 -5.77 -20.67
N GLU A 484 -0.81 -4.82 -20.78
CA GLU A 484 -1.29 -4.25 -22.05
C GLU A 484 -1.60 -5.36 -23.08
N PRO A 485 -2.67 -6.16 -22.84
CA PRO A 485 -2.92 -7.39 -23.60
C PRO A 485 -3.31 -7.18 -25.07
N VAL A 486 -3.74 -5.97 -25.43
CA VAL A 486 -4.09 -5.58 -26.79
C VAL A 486 -3.27 -4.35 -27.15
N GLU A 487 -2.47 -4.44 -28.21
CA GLU A 487 -1.71 -3.30 -28.71
C GLU A 487 -2.67 -2.23 -29.23
N THR A 488 -2.81 -1.13 -28.49
CA THR A 488 -3.52 0.04 -28.99
C THR A 488 -2.70 0.69 -30.10
N THR A 489 -2.94 0.25 -31.33
CA THR A 489 -2.46 0.93 -32.55
C THR A 489 -3.09 2.32 -32.58
N GLY A 490 -2.37 3.36 -32.13
CA GLY A 490 -2.90 4.73 -32.24
C GLY A 490 -2.28 5.86 -31.42
N GLN A 491 -1.28 5.64 -30.55
CA GLN A 491 -0.66 6.75 -29.81
C GLN A 491 0.77 7.12 -30.24
N SER A 492 1.52 6.25 -30.93
CA SER A 492 2.86 6.64 -31.43
C SER A 492 2.82 7.50 -32.69
N THR A 493 1.82 7.33 -33.57
CA THR A 493 1.77 8.05 -34.86
C THR A 493 1.23 9.47 -34.76
N ARG A 494 0.38 9.80 -33.77
CA ARG A 494 -0.17 11.16 -33.61
C ARG A 494 0.83 12.18 -33.06
N ALA A 495 1.88 11.73 -32.37
CA ALA A 495 2.95 12.62 -31.88
C ALA A 495 3.97 12.94 -33.00
N HIS A 496 4.28 11.99 -33.88
CA HIS A 496 5.22 12.22 -34.99
C HIS A 496 4.63 13.04 -36.15
N VAL A 497 3.33 12.92 -36.45
CA VAL A 497 2.72 13.69 -37.55
C VAL A 497 2.45 15.17 -37.17
N ARG A 498 2.34 15.49 -35.88
CA ARG A 498 2.20 16.90 -35.43
C ARG A 498 3.51 17.68 -35.38
N HIS A 499 4.66 17.02 -35.28
CA HIS A 499 5.97 17.68 -35.35
C HIS A 499 6.54 17.77 -36.77
N ALA A 500 6.02 17.02 -37.74
CA ALA A 500 6.43 17.12 -39.14
C ALA A 500 5.62 18.15 -39.97
N ARG A 501 4.70 18.89 -39.33
CA ARG A 501 3.84 19.91 -39.99
C ARG A 501 3.76 21.24 -39.20
N ALA A 502 4.71 21.51 -38.32
CA ALA A 502 4.84 22.78 -37.62
C ALA A 502 6.16 23.44 -37.96
#